data_AF-A0A654TXQ1-F1
#
_entry.id   AF-A0A654TXQ1-F1
#
_cell.length_a   1.000
_cell.length_b   1.000
_cell.length_c   1.000
_cell.angle_alpha   90.00
_cell.angle_beta   90.00
_cell.angle_gamma   90.00
#
_symmetry.space_group_name_H-M   'P 1'
#
loop_
_entity.id
_entity.type
_entity.pdbx_description
1 polymer ?
#
loop_
_entity_poly.entity_id
_entity_poly.type
_entity_poly.pdbx_seq_one_letter_code
_entity_poly.pdbx_strand_id
1 'polypeptide(L)'
;MRGNAVTLCGEPADVALAERVISELIAIVASGQSLTPEVVRHSVAMLVGTGNESPAEVLTLDILSRRGKTIRPKTLNQKRYVDAIDANTIVFGIGPAGTGKTYLAMAKAVHALQTKQVTRIILTRPAVEAGERLGFLPGTLSEKIDPYLRPLYDALYDMMDPELIPKLMSAGVIEVAPLAYMRGRTLNDAFIVLDEAQNTTAEQMKMFLTRLGFGSKVVVTGDVTQIDLPGGARSGLRAAVDILEDIDDIHIAELTSVDVVRHRLVSEIVDAYARYEEPGSGLNRAARRASGARGRR
;
A
#
# COMPACT_ATOMS: atom_id res chain seq x y z
N MET A 1 0.07 -37.16 11.46
CA MET A 1 0.80 -36.66 12.64
C MET A 1 0.71 -37.69 13.76
N ARG A 2 1.85 -38.13 14.29
CA ARG A 2 1.96 -38.79 15.60
C ARG A 2 3.05 -38.04 16.37
N GLY A 3 2.69 -37.26 17.38
CA GLY A 3 3.65 -36.40 18.10
C GLY A 3 4.23 -35.24 17.26
N ASN A 4 5.50 -34.90 17.50
CA ASN A 4 6.25 -33.82 16.81
C ASN A 4 6.87 -34.24 15.45
N ALA A 5 6.45 -35.37 14.88
CA ALA A 5 6.97 -35.87 13.61
C ALA A 5 6.01 -35.54 12.45
N VAL A 6 6.54 -34.89 11.41
CA VAL A 6 5.86 -34.67 10.13
C VAL A 6 6.51 -35.56 9.07
N THR A 7 5.70 -36.33 8.34
CA THR A 7 6.14 -37.17 7.23
C THR A 7 5.59 -36.58 5.94
N LEU A 8 6.47 -36.32 4.97
CA LEU A 8 6.15 -35.79 3.65
C LEU A 8 6.37 -36.90 2.61
N CYS A 9 5.39 -37.12 1.74
CA CYS A 9 5.46 -38.12 0.68
C CYS A 9 4.94 -37.51 -0.62
N GLY A 10 5.64 -37.73 -1.74
CA GLY A 10 5.28 -37.18 -3.04
C GLY A 10 6.50 -37.10 -3.96
N GLU A 11 6.37 -36.32 -5.02
CA GLU A 11 7.49 -36.00 -5.91
C GLU A 11 8.59 -35.25 -5.13
N PRO A 12 9.89 -35.48 -5.43
CA PRO A 12 10.99 -34.86 -4.69
C PRO A 12 10.92 -33.33 -4.62
N ALA A 13 10.47 -32.68 -5.71
CA ALA A 13 10.33 -31.23 -5.77
C ALA A 13 9.24 -30.71 -4.82
N ASP A 14 8.09 -31.39 -4.77
CA ASP A 14 6.97 -31.03 -3.90
C ASP A 14 7.31 -31.28 -2.42
N VAL A 15 8.06 -32.35 -2.14
CA VAL A 15 8.56 -32.66 -0.79
C VAL A 15 9.53 -31.59 -0.32
N ALA A 16 10.48 -31.17 -1.16
CA ALA A 16 11.44 -30.11 -0.82
C ALA A 16 10.73 -28.75 -0.57
N LEU A 17 9.75 -28.41 -1.41
CA LEU A 17 8.93 -27.21 -1.19
C LEU A 17 8.15 -27.28 0.13
N ALA A 18 7.51 -28.42 0.41
CA ALA A 18 6.74 -28.61 1.64
C ALA A 18 7.64 -28.56 2.90
N GLU A 19 8.83 -29.14 2.85
CA GLU A 19 9.82 -29.06 3.93
C GLU A 19 10.24 -27.61 4.20
N ARG A 20 10.50 -26.85 3.13
CA ARG A 20 10.84 -25.43 3.21
C ARG A 20 9.69 -24.60 3.80
N VAL A 21 8.46 -24.81 3.33
CA VAL A 21 7.27 -24.14 3.88
C VAL A 21 7.16 -24.40 5.38
N ILE A 22 7.27 -25.66 5.82
CA ILE A 22 7.14 -26.01 7.24
C ILE A 22 8.24 -25.36 8.08
N SER A 23 9.48 -25.34 7.59
CA SER A 23 10.61 -24.71 8.28
C SER A 23 10.38 -23.20 8.47
N GLU A 24 9.90 -22.51 7.45
CA GLU A 24 9.56 -21.08 7.49
C GLU A 24 8.40 -20.79 8.45
N LEU A 25 7.35 -21.63 8.44
CA LEU A 25 6.23 -21.51 9.37
C LEU A 25 6.67 -21.72 10.83
N ILE A 26 7.61 -22.64 11.08
CA ILE A 26 8.21 -22.83 12.41
C ILE A 26 8.98 -21.57 12.83
N ALA A 27 9.77 -20.97 11.95
CA ALA A 27 10.50 -19.73 12.25
C ALA A 27 9.55 -18.58 12.58
N ILE A 28 8.45 -18.43 11.83
CA ILE A 28 7.40 -17.43 12.11
C ILE A 28 6.80 -17.65 13.51
N VAL A 29 6.43 -18.88 13.86
CA VAL A 29 5.89 -19.18 15.20
C VAL A 29 6.94 -18.96 16.30
N ALA A 30 8.20 -19.31 16.05
CA ALA A 30 9.30 -19.13 16.99
C ALA A 30 9.56 -17.65 17.32
N SER A 31 9.28 -16.74 16.39
CA SER A 31 9.32 -15.28 16.62
C SER A 31 8.13 -14.74 17.42
N GLY A 32 7.22 -15.60 17.89
CA GLY A 32 6.06 -15.23 18.70
C GLY A 32 4.80 -14.87 17.90
N GLN A 33 4.79 -15.12 16.59
CA GLN A 33 3.65 -14.82 15.74
C GLN A 33 2.62 -15.95 15.70
N SER A 34 1.34 -15.58 15.73
CA SER A 34 0.24 -16.53 15.58
C SER A 34 0.12 -17.01 14.13
N LEU A 35 0.11 -18.33 13.96
CA LEU A 35 -0.15 -18.95 12.65
C LEU A 35 -1.63 -18.81 12.30
N THR A 36 -1.95 -18.10 11.22
CA THR A 36 -3.32 -18.00 10.69
C THR A 36 -3.39 -18.59 9.28
N PRO A 37 -4.59 -18.96 8.79
CA PRO A 37 -4.74 -19.43 7.41
C PRO A 37 -4.23 -18.42 6.36
N GLU A 38 -4.27 -17.12 6.65
CA GLU A 38 -3.72 -16.07 5.77
C GLU A 38 -2.19 -16.12 5.74
N VAL A 39 -1.54 -16.21 6.90
CA VAL A 39 -0.08 -16.35 7.03
C VAL A 39 0.43 -17.57 6.27
N VAL A 40 -0.25 -18.72 6.40
CA VAL A 40 0.12 -19.95 5.68
C VAL A 40 0.01 -19.75 4.17
N ARG A 41 -1.11 -19.20 3.68
CA ARG A 41 -1.30 -18.96 2.24
C ARG A 41 -0.25 -18.02 1.67
N HIS A 42 0.07 -16.93 2.36
CA HIS A 42 1.10 -16.00 1.90
C HIS A 42 2.49 -16.63 1.92
N SER A 43 2.82 -17.42 2.95
CA SER A 43 4.12 -18.12 3.02
C SER A 43 4.30 -19.11 1.87
N VAL A 44 3.25 -19.88 1.55
CA VAL A 44 3.26 -20.78 0.38
C VAL A 44 3.38 -19.98 -0.92
N ALA A 45 2.62 -18.90 -1.09
CA ALA A 45 2.68 -18.07 -2.30
C ALA A 45 4.06 -17.46 -2.53
N MET A 46 4.73 -17.00 -1.47
CA MET A 46 6.11 -16.47 -1.54
C MET A 46 7.12 -17.54 -1.96
N LEU A 47 6.99 -18.77 -1.46
CA LEU A 47 7.92 -19.87 -1.76
C LEU A 47 7.69 -20.55 -3.11
N VAL A 48 6.47 -20.49 -3.64
CA VAL A 48 6.14 -20.93 -5.01
C VAL A 48 6.60 -19.89 -6.05
N GLY A 49 6.73 -18.62 -5.65
CA GLY A 49 7.36 -17.57 -6.46
C GLY A 49 8.84 -17.84 -6.72
N THR A 50 9.40 -17.25 -7.78
CA THR A 50 10.78 -17.48 -8.26
C THR A 50 11.90 -16.90 -7.36
N GLY A 51 11.64 -16.67 -6.08
CA GLY A 51 12.58 -16.07 -5.14
C GLY A 51 13.11 -17.08 -4.12
N ASN A 52 14.40 -16.98 -3.78
CA ASN A 52 14.97 -17.74 -2.67
C ASN A 52 14.77 -17.05 -1.31
N GLU A 53 13.78 -16.16 -1.20
CA GLU A 53 13.58 -15.28 -0.05
C GLU A 53 12.71 -15.95 1.03
N SER A 54 12.94 -15.60 2.30
CA SER A 54 12.33 -16.22 3.47
C SER A 54 11.00 -15.52 3.83
N PRO A 55 9.84 -16.23 3.82
CA PRO A 55 8.61 -15.73 4.40
C PRO A 55 8.75 -15.27 5.85
N ALA A 56 9.61 -15.91 6.65
CA ALA A 56 9.86 -15.47 8.01
C ALA A 56 10.43 -14.05 8.02
N GLU A 57 11.47 -13.76 7.24
CA GLU A 57 12.06 -12.40 7.17
C GLU A 57 11.05 -11.31 6.78
N VAL A 58 10.09 -11.63 5.91
CA VAL A 58 9.00 -10.71 5.52
C VAL A 58 8.01 -10.52 6.66
N LEU A 59 7.48 -11.63 7.18
CA LEU A 59 6.33 -11.60 8.08
C LEU A 59 6.73 -11.22 9.52
N THR A 60 8.02 -11.28 9.87
CA THR A 60 8.54 -10.82 11.16
C THR A 60 8.95 -9.35 11.19
N LEU A 61 8.93 -8.66 10.05
CA LEU A 61 9.31 -7.24 9.98
C LEU A 61 8.16 -6.34 10.46
N ASP A 62 8.11 -6.09 11.76
CA ASP A 62 7.12 -5.20 12.36
C ASP A 62 7.51 -3.73 12.18
N ILE A 63 6.66 -2.96 11.48
CA ILE A 63 6.87 -1.52 11.30
C ILE A 63 6.29 -0.76 12.50
N LEU A 64 5.03 -1.06 12.82
CA LEU A 64 4.30 -0.47 13.94
C LEU A 64 3.41 -1.52 14.60
N SER A 65 3.35 -1.50 15.93
CA SER A 65 2.45 -2.34 16.71
C SER A 65 1.61 -1.46 17.63
N ARG A 66 0.28 -1.55 17.49
CA ARG A 66 -0.67 -0.76 18.28
C ARG A 66 -1.95 -1.52 18.57
N ARG A 67 -2.37 -1.56 19.85
CA ARG A 67 -3.62 -2.20 20.32
C ARG A 67 -3.83 -3.62 19.76
N GLY A 68 -2.75 -4.40 19.66
CA GLY A 68 -2.76 -5.76 19.13
C GLY A 68 -2.86 -5.87 17.59
N LYS A 69 -2.88 -4.74 16.87
CA LYS A 69 -2.71 -4.69 15.41
C LYS A 69 -1.28 -4.33 15.07
N THR A 70 -0.66 -5.15 14.22
CA THR A 70 0.70 -4.92 13.74
C THR A 70 0.68 -4.64 12.26
N ILE A 71 1.29 -3.52 11.87
CA ILE A 71 1.46 -3.10 10.48
C ILE A 71 2.83 -3.59 10.03
N ARG A 72 2.84 -4.39 8.96
CA ARG A 72 4.02 -5.05 8.40
C ARG A 72 3.79 -5.36 6.91
N PRO A 73 4.86 -5.55 6.12
CA PRO A 73 4.72 -6.13 4.81
C PRO A 73 4.17 -7.55 4.90
N LYS A 74 3.33 -7.90 3.93
CA LYS A 74 2.68 -9.20 3.80
C LYS A 74 3.11 -9.96 2.55
N THR A 75 3.81 -9.29 1.64
CA THR A 75 4.37 -9.84 0.42
C THR A 75 5.82 -9.40 0.27
N LEU A 76 6.51 -10.05 -0.67
CA LEU A 76 7.92 -9.78 -0.93
C LEU A 76 8.17 -8.38 -1.47
N ASN A 77 7.38 -7.94 -2.45
CA ASN A 77 7.54 -6.59 -3.01
C ASN A 77 7.17 -5.52 -1.99
N GLN A 78 6.21 -5.79 -1.08
CA GLN A 78 5.94 -4.90 0.05
C GLN A 78 7.14 -4.78 0.99
N LYS A 79 7.86 -5.88 1.27
CA LYS A 79 9.10 -5.83 2.06
C LYS A 79 10.16 -5.02 1.34
N ARG A 80 10.44 -5.34 0.08
CA ARG A 80 11.43 -4.61 -0.75
C ARG A 80 11.10 -3.12 -0.82
N TYR A 81 9.82 -2.76 -0.94
CA TYR A 81 9.36 -1.38 -0.88
C TYR A 81 9.67 -0.71 0.46
N VAL A 82 9.39 -1.38 1.58
CA VAL A 82 9.70 -0.87 2.93
C VAL A 82 11.20 -0.72 3.16
N ASP A 83 12.00 -1.70 2.73
CA ASP A 83 13.46 -1.65 2.81
C ASP A 83 14.03 -0.52 1.94
N ALA A 84 13.47 -0.34 0.74
CA ALA A 84 13.84 0.76 -0.15
C ALA A 84 13.51 2.12 0.47
N ILE A 85 12.41 2.22 1.23
CA ILE A 85 12.17 3.39 2.08
C ILE A 85 13.38 3.52 3.01
N ASP A 86 13.75 2.57 3.83
CA ASP A 86 14.89 2.79 4.76
C ASP A 86 16.21 3.18 4.08
N ALA A 87 16.49 2.68 2.87
CA ALA A 87 17.77 2.87 2.19
C ALA A 87 17.90 4.14 1.33
N ASN A 88 16.81 4.80 0.93
CA ASN A 88 16.85 5.89 -0.07
C ASN A 88 16.12 7.15 0.41
N THR A 89 16.59 8.34 0.01
CA THR A 89 15.95 9.61 0.34
C THR A 89 14.58 9.76 -0.34
N ILE A 90 14.46 9.38 -1.62
CA ILE A 90 13.20 9.43 -2.38
C ILE A 90 12.79 8.04 -2.83
N VAL A 91 11.55 7.65 -2.57
CA VAL A 91 11.00 6.38 -3.07
C VAL A 91 9.68 6.57 -3.77
N PHE A 92 9.57 6.07 -4.99
CA PHE A 92 8.32 5.96 -5.74
C PHE A 92 7.70 4.58 -5.48
N GLY A 93 6.55 4.52 -4.81
CA GLY A 93 5.76 3.31 -4.64
C GLY A 93 4.63 3.27 -5.67
N ILE A 94 4.81 2.49 -6.74
CA ILE A 94 3.89 2.45 -7.87
C ILE A 94 3.18 1.12 -7.91
N GLY A 95 1.85 1.14 -8.01
CA GLY A 95 1.11 -0.10 -8.21
C GLY A 95 -0.39 0.04 -8.01
N PRO A 96 -1.16 -1.05 -8.19
CA PRO A 96 -2.60 -1.04 -8.05
C PRO A 96 -3.12 -0.57 -6.69
N ALA A 97 -4.40 -0.20 -6.63
CA ALA A 97 -5.07 0.03 -5.35
C ALA A 97 -5.02 -1.23 -4.46
N GLY A 98 -4.82 -1.06 -3.15
CA GLY A 98 -4.81 -2.16 -2.18
C GLY A 98 -3.50 -2.96 -2.10
N THR A 99 -2.44 -2.58 -2.81
CA THR A 99 -1.09 -3.16 -2.64
C THR A 99 -0.36 -2.70 -1.38
N GLY A 100 -0.93 -1.75 -0.64
CA GLY A 100 -0.38 -1.24 0.62
C GLY A 100 0.62 -0.09 0.47
N LYS A 101 0.91 0.42 -0.75
CA LYS A 101 1.87 1.52 -0.99
C LYS A 101 1.74 2.69 0.00
N THR A 102 0.60 3.37 0.02
CA THR A 102 0.38 4.55 0.88
C THR A 102 0.35 4.16 2.36
N TYR A 103 -0.26 3.02 2.69
CA TYR A 103 -0.41 2.57 4.06
C TYR A 103 0.95 2.23 4.71
N LEU A 104 1.82 1.51 3.99
CA LEU A 104 3.16 1.17 4.45
C LEU A 104 4.08 2.40 4.51
N ALA A 105 3.97 3.33 3.53
CA ALA A 105 4.68 4.61 3.57
C ALA A 105 4.35 5.42 4.82
N MET A 106 3.05 5.53 5.14
CA MET A 106 2.57 6.22 6.33
C MET A 106 3.00 5.52 7.61
N ALA A 107 3.00 4.19 7.65
CA ALA A 107 3.53 3.44 8.79
C ALA A 107 5.01 3.74 9.03
N LYS A 108 5.82 3.83 7.96
CA LYS A 108 7.22 4.25 8.05
C LYS A 108 7.38 5.70 8.49
N ALA A 109 6.52 6.61 8.03
CA ALA A 109 6.51 8.00 8.47
C ALA A 109 6.25 8.12 9.98
N VAL A 110 5.23 7.43 10.48
CA VAL A 110 4.89 7.40 11.91
C VAL A 110 6.00 6.75 12.73
N HIS A 111 6.59 5.66 12.24
CA HIS A 111 7.75 5.03 12.88
C HIS A 111 8.95 5.99 12.97
N ALA A 112 9.28 6.69 11.89
CA ALA A 112 10.37 7.66 11.86
C ALA A 112 10.13 8.82 12.83
N LEU A 113 8.88 9.29 12.98
CA LEU A 113 8.52 10.31 13.97
C LEU A 113 8.66 9.78 15.41
N GLN A 114 8.16 8.58 15.70
CA GLN A 114 8.23 7.97 17.05
C GLN A 114 9.67 7.68 17.49
N THR A 115 10.52 7.29 16.55
CA THR A 115 11.95 7.04 16.78
C THR A 115 12.82 8.30 16.66
N LYS A 116 12.20 9.48 16.46
CA LYS A 116 12.86 10.79 16.37
C LYS A 116 13.87 10.91 15.22
N GLN A 117 13.73 10.11 14.17
CA GLN A 117 14.51 10.25 12.93
C GLN A 117 14.08 11.50 12.14
N VAL A 118 12.81 11.88 12.25
CA VAL A 118 12.26 13.13 11.72
C VAL A 118 11.50 13.86 12.82
N THR A 119 11.33 15.17 12.64
CA THR A 119 10.58 16.02 13.59
C THR A 119 9.13 16.21 13.20
N ARG A 120 8.78 15.96 11.93
CA ARG A 120 7.43 16.16 11.40
C ARG A 120 7.07 15.18 10.28
N ILE A 121 5.77 14.97 10.10
CA ILE A 121 5.19 14.23 8.98
C ILE A 121 4.35 15.19 8.14
N ILE A 122 4.52 15.14 6.82
CA ILE A 122 3.70 15.92 5.89
C ILE A 122 3.05 14.95 4.91
N LEU A 123 1.72 14.82 5.00
CA LEU A 123 0.92 14.01 4.10
C LEU A 123 0.23 14.94 3.12
N THR A 124 0.42 14.70 1.83
CA THR A 124 -0.14 15.57 0.80
C THR A 124 -0.73 14.78 -0.37
N ARG A 125 -1.75 15.35 -0.99
CA ARG A 125 -2.47 14.77 -2.11
C ARG A 125 -2.81 15.88 -3.12
N PRO A 126 -2.70 15.65 -4.44
CA PRO A 126 -3.17 16.61 -5.42
C PRO A 126 -4.69 16.72 -5.35
N ALA A 127 -5.21 17.94 -5.40
CA ALA A 127 -6.64 18.16 -5.57
C ALA A 127 -6.98 17.93 -7.05
N VAL A 128 -7.64 16.81 -7.35
CA VAL A 128 -8.17 16.52 -8.68
C VAL A 128 -9.66 16.28 -8.57
N GLU A 129 -10.40 16.93 -9.45
CA GLU A 129 -11.86 16.84 -9.55
C GLU A 129 -12.25 15.48 -10.14
N ALA A 130 -12.17 14.42 -9.34
CA ALA A 130 -12.66 13.11 -9.73
C ALA A 130 -14.19 13.09 -9.65
N GLY A 131 -14.87 13.38 -10.76
CA GLY A 131 -16.30 13.14 -10.96
C GLY A 131 -17.24 14.28 -10.56
N GLU A 132 -17.02 14.98 -9.44
CA GLU A 132 -17.78 16.17 -9.04
C GLU A 132 -16.89 17.41 -9.09
N ARG A 133 -17.30 18.47 -9.81
CA ARG A 133 -16.52 19.71 -9.85
C ARG A 133 -16.41 20.27 -8.43
N LEU A 134 -15.20 20.64 -7.99
CA LEU A 134 -14.94 21.18 -6.64
C LEU A 134 -15.84 22.40 -6.35
N GLY A 135 -16.29 23.09 -7.41
CA GLY A 135 -17.25 24.18 -7.36
C GLY A 135 -18.63 23.86 -6.76
N PHE A 136 -19.10 22.61 -6.75
CA PHE A 136 -20.48 22.27 -6.34
C PHE A 136 -20.67 21.89 -4.87
N LEU A 137 -19.60 21.56 -4.13
CA LEU A 137 -19.71 21.31 -2.69
C LEU A 137 -19.94 22.65 -1.95
N PRO A 138 -21.02 22.82 -1.16
CA PRO A 138 -21.21 24.03 -0.37
C PRO A 138 -20.15 24.11 0.75
N GLY A 139 -19.72 25.31 1.12
CA GLY A 139 -18.73 25.54 2.20
C GLY A 139 -17.47 26.27 1.76
N THR A 140 -16.55 26.42 2.72
CA THR A 140 -15.21 27.01 2.56
C THR A 140 -14.31 26.11 1.68
N LEU A 141 -13.25 26.67 1.10
CA LEU A 141 -12.30 25.90 0.29
C LEU A 141 -11.73 24.69 1.05
N SER A 142 -11.50 24.81 2.36
CA SER A 142 -11.05 23.71 3.21
C SER A 142 -12.09 22.59 3.33
N GLU A 143 -13.37 22.93 3.54
CA GLU A 143 -14.47 21.96 3.63
C GLU A 143 -14.66 21.17 2.32
N LYS A 144 -14.35 21.79 1.18
CA LYS A 144 -14.41 21.14 -0.13
C LYS A 144 -13.26 20.16 -0.38
N ILE A 145 -12.10 20.38 0.24
CA ILE A 145 -10.91 19.54 0.05
C ILE A 145 -10.84 18.40 1.09
N ASP A 146 -11.45 18.59 2.27
CA ASP A 146 -11.46 17.61 3.36
C ASP A 146 -11.84 16.18 2.94
N PRO A 147 -12.86 15.94 2.10
CA PRO A 147 -13.21 14.59 1.67
C PRO A 147 -12.07 13.83 0.96
N TYR A 148 -11.22 14.53 0.21
CA TYR A 148 -10.09 13.94 -0.52
C TYR A 148 -8.92 13.57 0.39
N LEU A 149 -8.80 14.28 1.52
CA LEU A 149 -7.75 14.03 2.52
C LEU A 149 -8.20 13.02 3.59
N ARG A 150 -9.50 12.72 3.69
CA ARG A 150 -10.06 11.79 4.68
C ARG A 150 -9.38 10.41 4.74
N PRO A 151 -9.03 9.75 3.62
CA PRO A 151 -8.33 8.46 3.69
C PRO A 151 -6.97 8.55 4.42
N LEU A 152 -6.29 9.69 4.35
CA LEU A 152 -5.03 9.92 5.07
C LEU A 152 -5.29 10.09 6.58
N TYR A 153 -6.39 10.75 6.97
CA TYR A 153 -6.79 10.81 8.38
C TYR A 153 -7.14 9.44 8.94
N ASP A 154 -7.94 8.66 8.20
CA ASP A 154 -8.34 7.32 8.62
C ASP A 154 -7.13 6.41 8.84
N ALA A 155 -6.14 6.45 7.94
CA ALA A 155 -4.90 5.69 8.09
C ALA A 155 -4.07 6.13 9.32
N LEU A 156 -4.04 7.42 9.66
CA LEU A 156 -3.39 7.88 10.89
C LEU A 156 -4.08 7.35 12.15
N TYR A 157 -5.42 7.27 12.18
CA TYR A 157 -6.17 6.72 13.32
C TYR A 157 -5.90 5.24 13.59
N ASP A 158 -5.55 4.49 12.54
CA ASP A 158 -5.09 3.11 12.68
C ASP A 158 -3.70 3.04 13.34
N MET A 159 -2.81 3.97 12.99
CA MET A 159 -1.38 3.95 13.37
C MET A 159 -1.08 4.61 14.71
N MET A 160 -1.87 5.61 15.12
CA MET A 160 -1.58 6.47 16.27
C MET A 160 -2.77 6.57 17.22
N ASP A 161 -2.54 7.03 18.44
CA ASP A 161 -3.63 7.28 19.38
C ASP A 161 -4.53 8.43 18.90
N PRO A 162 -5.85 8.21 18.75
CA PRO A 162 -6.79 9.22 18.28
C PRO A 162 -6.73 10.53 19.06
N GLU A 163 -6.41 10.46 20.36
CA GLU A 163 -6.31 11.64 21.23
C GLU A 163 -5.01 12.44 21.00
N LEU A 164 -3.97 11.81 20.43
CA LEU A 164 -2.70 12.46 20.10
C LEU A 164 -2.75 13.15 18.74
N ILE A 165 -3.50 12.61 17.77
CA ILE A 165 -3.55 13.13 16.41
C ILE A 165 -3.93 14.62 16.38
N PRO A 166 -5.02 15.08 17.01
CA PRO A 166 -5.37 16.50 17.04
C PRO A 166 -4.28 17.39 17.66
N LYS A 167 -3.58 16.90 18.70
CA LYS A 167 -2.50 17.63 19.37
C LYS A 167 -1.30 17.81 18.43
N LEU A 168 -0.89 16.73 17.76
CA LEU A 168 0.24 16.75 16.82
C LEU A 168 -0.08 17.58 15.58
N MET A 169 -1.33 17.55 15.11
CA MET A 169 -1.78 18.42 14.03
C MET A 169 -1.78 19.89 14.42
N SER A 170 -2.32 20.23 15.59
CA SER A 170 -2.33 21.61 16.08
C SER A 170 -0.92 22.14 16.33
N ALA A 171 0.03 21.28 16.68
CA ALA A 171 1.44 21.64 16.86
C ALA A 171 2.23 21.70 15.54
N GLY A 172 1.63 21.33 14.40
CA GLY A 172 2.30 21.26 13.10
C GLY A 172 3.32 20.11 12.97
N VAL A 173 3.29 19.15 13.90
CA VAL A 173 4.12 17.93 13.85
C VAL A 173 3.58 16.97 12.80
N ILE A 174 2.26 16.90 12.63
CA ILE A 174 1.63 16.18 11.52
C ILE A 174 0.84 17.19 10.71
N GLU A 175 1.13 17.30 9.42
CA GLU A 175 0.41 18.15 8.49
C GLU A 175 -0.27 17.28 7.43
N VAL A 176 -1.56 17.46 7.25
CA VAL A 176 -2.32 16.84 6.15
C VAL A 176 -2.86 17.97 5.30
N ALA A 177 -2.32 18.14 4.09
CA ALA A 177 -2.57 19.34 3.29
C ALA A 177 -2.58 19.07 1.77
N PRO A 178 -3.28 19.89 0.97
CA PRO A 178 -3.26 19.77 -0.48
C PRO A 178 -1.86 20.06 -1.06
N LEU A 179 -1.52 19.46 -2.21
CA LEU A 179 -0.20 19.63 -2.85
C LEU A 179 0.18 21.10 -3.09
N ALA A 180 -0.80 21.96 -3.35
CA ALA A 180 -0.59 23.39 -3.57
C ALA A 180 0.11 24.10 -2.38
N TYR A 181 -0.07 23.59 -1.16
CA TYR A 181 0.52 24.16 0.06
C TYR A 181 2.02 23.88 0.18
N MET A 182 2.57 23.03 -0.69
CA MET A 182 4.01 22.74 -0.73
C MET A 182 4.80 23.84 -1.45
N ARG A 183 4.13 24.70 -2.23
CA ARG A 183 4.78 25.74 -3.03
C ARG A 183 5.55 26.72 -2.14
N GLY A 184 6.81 27.01 -2.52
CA GLY A 184 7.66 27.97 -1.82
C GLY A 184 8.24 27.49 -0.48
N ARG A 185 8.02 26.21 -0.11
CA ARG A 185 8.57 25.65 1.13
C ARG A 185 9.91 24.96 0.89
N THR A 186 10.67 24.83 1.97
CA THR A 186 11.78 23.89 2.08
C THR A 186 11.47 22.96 3.24
N LEU A 187 11.44 21.67 2.97
CA LEU A 187 10.95 20.66 3.90
C LEU A 187 12.14 19.97 4.55
N ASN A 188 12.72 20.55 5.59
CA ASN A 188 13.76 19.94 6.43
C ASN A 188 13.17 19.05 7.54
N ASP A 189 13.97 18.08 7.98
CA ASP A 189 13.72 17.16 9.10
C ASP A 189 12.31 16.54 9.11
N ALA A 190 11.83 16.16 7.92
CA ALA A 190 10.46 15.76 7.67
C ALA A 190 10.36 14.43 6.93
N PHE A 191 9.33 13.64 7.24
CA PHE A 191 8.90 12.54 6.39
C PHE A 191 7.68 13.00 5.58
N ILE A 192 7.83 13.08 4.27
CA ILE A 192 6.81 13.58 3.36
C ILE A 192 6.24 12.43 2.53
N VAL A 193 4.91 12.29 2.50
CA VAL A 193 4.21 11.35 1.62
C VAL A 193 3.34 12.14 0.66
N LEU A 194 3.61 12.02 -0.65
CA LEU A 194 2.73 12.50 -1.71
C LEU A 194 1.90 11.31 -2.20
N ASP A 195 0.63 11.27 -1.82
CA ASP A 195 -0.31 10.24 -2.25
C ASP A 195 -1.02 10.60 -3.54
N GLU A 196 -1.43 9.57 -4.28
CA GLU A 196 -2.19 9.66 -5.53
C GLU A 196 -1.48 10.53 -6.57
N ALA A 197 -0.16 10.35 -6.63
CA ALA A 197 0.75 11.14 -7.44
C ALA A 197 0.50 11.01 -8.95
N GLN A 198 -0.22 9.98 -9.40
CA GLN A 198 -0.62 9.86 -10.80
C GLN A 198 -1.48 11.04 -11.27
N ASN A 199 -2.13 11.72 -10.31
CA ASN A 199 -2.98 12.88 -10.51
C ASN A 199 -2.21 14.22 -10.40
N THR A 200 -0.90 14.19 -10.56
CA THR A 200 -0.05 15.39 -10.67
C THR A 200 0.34 15.67 -12.13
N THR A 201 0.61 16.93 -12.47
CA THR A 201 1.32 17.29 -13.70
C THR A 201 2.85 17.21 -13.50
N ALA A 202 3.61 17.15 -14.59
CA ALA A 202 5.09 17.17 -14.52
C ALA A 202 5.62 18.42 -13.79
N GLU A 203 4.98 19.58 -13.97
CA GLU A 203 5.32 20.81 -13.27
C GLU A 203 5.07 20.71 -11.77
N GLN A 204 3.93 20.13 -11.37
CA GLN A 204 3.60 19.92 -9.95
C GLN A 204 4.56 18.92 -9.30
N MET A 205 4.90 17.83 -10.00
CA MET A 205 5.87 16.84 -9.52
C MET A 205 7.26 17.47 -9.34
N LYS A 206 7.75 18.21 -10.33
CA LYS A 206 9.01 18.96 -10.22
C LYS A 206 8.96 20.00 -9.09
N MET A 207 7.86 20.74 -8.97
CA MET A 207 7.65 21.70 -7.88
C MET A 207 7.77 21.02 -6.52
N PHE A 208 7.13 19.86 -6.35
CA PHE A 208 7.13 19.08 -5.12
C PHE A 208 8.50 18.50 -4.77
N LEU A 209 9.13 17.77 -5.69
CA LEU A 209 10.42 17.11 -5.44
C LEU A 209 11.52 18.12 -5.10
N THR A 210 11.47 19.31 -5.69
CA THR A 210 12.42 20.40 -5.37
C THR A 210 12.14 21.10 -4.03
N ARG A 211 11.14 20.67 -3.24
CA ARG A 211 10.93 21.15 -1.87
C ARG A 211 11.71 20.34 -0.83
N LEU A 212 12.31 19.21 -1.22
CA LEU A 212 13.09 18.36 -0.33
C LEU A 212 14.22 19.17 0.33
N GLY A 213 14.26 19.15 1.66
CA GLY A 213 15.30 19.74 2.48
C GLY A 213 16.21 18.69 3.13
N PHE A 214 17.14 19.15 3.97
CA PHE A 214 18.05 18.27 4.70
C PHE A 214 17.33 17.46 5.78
N GLY A 215 17.85 16.25 6.08
CA GLY A 215 17.28 15.38 7.11
C GLY A 215 15.88 14.87 6.78
N SER A 216 15.44 15.00 5.54
CA SER A 216 14.09 14.67 5.11
C SER A 216 14.04 13.48 4.19
N LYS A 217 12.84 12.91 4.11
CA LYS A 217 12.57 11.72 3.34
C LYS A 217 11.26 11.87 2.59
N VAL A 218 11.24 11.47 1.32
CA VAL A 218 10.06 11.60 0.46
C VAL A 218 9.62 10.23 -0.02
N VAL A 219 8.33 9.95 0.10
CA VAL A 219 7.71 8.79 -0.54
C VAL A 219 6.57 9.29 -1.43
N VAL A 220 6.62 8.94 -2.71
CA VAL A 220 5.60 9.29 -3.71
C VAL A 220 4.84 8.03 -4.05
N THR A 221 3.53 8.00 -3.80
CA THR A 221 2.70 6.82 -4.08
C THR A 221 1.68 7.10 -5.16
N GLY A 222 1.43 6.13 -6.03
CA GLY A 222 0.43 6.29 -7.08
C GLY A 222 0.15 5.04 -7.88
N ASP A 223 -0.86 5.12 -8.74
CA ASP A 223 -1.24 4.07 -9.69
C ASP A 223 -1.29 4.66 -11.09
N VAL A 224 -0.30 4.33 -11.93
CA VAL A 224 -0.21 4.87 -13.30
C VAL A 224 -1.34 4.40 -14.23
N THR A 225 -2.20 3.48 -13.78
CA THR A 225 -3.38 3.02 -14.51
C THR A 225 -4.65 3.80 -14.19
N GLN A 226 -4.66 4.59 -13.10
CA GLN A 226 -5.83 5.34 -12.59
C GLN A 226 -5.60 6.85 -12.66
N ILE A 227 -5.37 7.38 -13.87
CA ILE A 227 -5.11 8.81 -14.10
C ILE A 227 -6.41 9.56 -14.27
N ASP A 228 -6.72 10.48 -13.36
CA ASP A 228 -7.93 11.32 -13.35
C ASP A 228 -7.68 12.73 -13.89
N LEU A 229 -6.56 12.97 -14.56
CA LEU A 229 -6.19 14.29 -15.07
C LEU A 229 -7.14 14.75 -16.20
N PRO A 230 -7.59 16.03 -16.17
CA PRO A 230 -8.47 16.57 -17.19
C PRO A 230 -7.78 16.56 -18.56
N GLY A 231 -8.55 16.23 -19.61
CA GLY A 231 -8.07 16.23 -20.99
C GLY A 231 -7.04 15.14 -21.33
N GLY A 232 -6.87 14.14 -20.46
CA GLY A 232 -5.92 13.03 -20.71
C GLY A 232 -4.46 13.47 -20.67
N ALA A 233 -4.14 14.53 -19.94
CA ALA A 233 -2.78 15.04 -19.80
C ALA A 233 -1.83 13.95 -19.28
N ARG A 234 -0.57 13.97 -19.74
CA ARG A 234 0.46 13.03 -19.28
C ARG A 234 0.68 13.23 -17.77
N SER A 235 0.58 12.12 -17.02
CA SER A 235 0.85 12.10 -15.59
C SER A 235 2.29 12.52 -15.27
N GLY A 236 2.44 13.40 -14.28
CA GLY A 236 3.71 13.82 -13.70
C GLY A 236 4.44 12.68 -13.01
N LEU A 237 3.72 11.70 -12.44
CA LEU A 237 4.32 10.50 -11.87
C LEU A 237 5.02 9.68 -12.96
N ARG A 238 4.34 9.38 -14.07
CA ARG A 238 4.93 8.63 -15.18
C ARG A 238 6.15 9.36 -15.75
N ALA A 239 6.05 10.68 -15.95
CA ALA A 239 7.19 11.47 -16.41
C ALA A 239 8.37 11.44 -15.42
N ALA A 240 8.12 11.52 -14.12
CA ALA A 240 9.19 11.50 -13.11
C ALA A 240 9.90 10.14 -13.03
N VAL A 241 9.17 9.03 -13.16
CA VAL A 241 9.78 7.70 -13.25
C VAL A 241 10.77 7.64 -14.42
N ASP A 242 10.32 8.03 -15.62
CA ASP A 242 11.15 8.00 -16.83
C ASP A 242 12.38 8.93 -16.74
N ILE A 243 12.31 10.02 -15.95
CA ILE A 243 13.36 11.05 -15.87
C ILE A 243 14.35 10.77 -14.74
N LEU A 244 13.92 10.12 -13.66
CA LEU A 244 14.66 10.05 -12.39
C LEU A 244 15.17 8.64 -12.06
N GLU A 245 14.92 7.63 -12.90
CA GLU A 245 15.29 6.23 -12.63
C GLU A 245 16.79 6.00 -12.39
N ASP A 246 17.65 6.78 -13.05
CA ASP A 246 19.12 6.65 -12.97
C ASP A 246 19.77 7.56 -11.91
N ILE A 247 18.97 8.25 -11.08
CA ILE A 247 19.50 9.15 -10.05
C ILE A 247 19.75 8.37 -8.76
N ASP A 248 20.99 8.39 -8.28
CA ASP A 248 21.36 7.83 -6.97
C ASP A 248 20.46 8.37 -5.85
N ASP A 249 20.15 7.51 -4.88
CA ASP A 249 19.31 7.85 -3.71
C ASP A 249 17.81 8.10 -4.04
N ILE A 250 17.41 7.79 -5.28
CA ILE A 250 16.02 7.66 -5.73
C ILE A 250 15.75 6.20 -6.09
N HIS A 251 14.67 5.62 -5.56
CA HIS A 251 14.26 4.25 -5.87
C HIS A 251 12.83 4.17 -6.40
N ILE A 252 12.61 3.32 -7.41
CA ILE A 252 11.28 3.01 -7.95
C ILE A 252 10.90 1.59 -7.53
N ALA A 253 9.94 1.49 -6.61
CA ALA A 253 9.38 0.24 -6.14
C ALA A 253 8.06 -0.06 -6.85
N GLU A 254 8.05 -1.11 -7.67
CA GLU A 254 6.86 -1.60 -8.34
C GLU A 254 6.14 -2.66 -7.50
N LEU A 255 4.87 -2.39 -7.19
CA LEU A 255 3.93 -3.31 -6.59
C LEU A 255 2.91 -3.73 -7.64
N THR A 256 2.52 -4.99 -7.62
CA THR A 256 1.64 -5.57 -8.65
C THR A 256 0.35 -6.12 -8.05
N SER A 257 -0.51 -6.70 -8.86
CA SER A 257 -1.76 -7.32 -8.40
C SER A 257 -1.52 -8.45 -7.39
N VAL A 258 -0.35 -9.12 -7.41
CA VAL A 258 -0.01 -10.17 -6.44
C VAL A 258 0.25 -9.62 -5.04
N ASP A 259 0.52 -8.31 -4.94
CA ASP A 259 0.77 -7.60 -3.69
C ASP A 259 -0.53 -7.07 -3.05
N VAL A 260 -1.68 -7.27 -3.71
CA VAL A 260 -2.97 -6.83 -3.21
C VAL A 260 -3.43 -7.74 -2.08
N VAL A 261 -3.33 -7.24 -0.85
CA VAL A 261 -3.82 -7.98 0.32
C VAL A 261 -5.11 -7.36 0.81
N ARG A 262 -6.22 -8.03 0.51
CA ARG A 262 -7.56 -7.64 0.93
C ARG A 262 -8.24 -8.80 1.64
N HIS A 263 -9.30 -8.47 2.37
CA HIS A 263 -10.15 -9.49 2.97
C HIS A 263 -10.70 -10.43 1.87
N ARG A 264 -10.74 -11.75 2.14
CA ARG A 264 -11.17 -12.79 1.18
C ARG A 264 -12.49 -12.44 0.46
N LEU A 265 -13.48 -11.97 1.20
CA LEU A 265 -14.78 -11.59 0.63
C LEU A 265 -14.67 -10.44 -0.38
N VAL A 266 -13.76 -9.49 -0.18
CA VAL A 266 -13.56 -8.38 -1.13
C VAL A 266 -13.02 -8.93 -2.45
N SER A 267 -12.04 -9.84 -2.40
CA SER A 267 -11.54 -10.53 -3.60
C SER A 267 -12.65 -11.31 -4.30
N GLU A 268 -13.45 -12.08 -3.55
CA GLU A 268 -14.58 -12.84 -4.11
C GLU A 268 -15.64 -11.95 -4.77
N ILE A 269 -15.90 -10.76 -4.21
CA ILE A 269 -16.79 -9.76 -4.79
C ILE A 269 -16.20 -9.21 -6.07
N VAL A 270 -14.93 -8.81 -6.09
CA VAL A 270 -14.25 -8.29 -7.30
C VAL A 270 -14.27 -9.33 -8.41
N ASP A 271 -13.93 -10.59 -8.10
CA ASP A 271 -13.97 -11.69 -9.07
C ASP A 271 -15.39 -11.94 -9.60
N ALA A 272 -16.42 -11.76 -8.77
CA ALA A 272 -17.81 -11.92 -9.19
C ALA A 272 -18.25 -10.82 -10.16
N TYR A 273 -17.80 -9.57 -9.97
CA TYR A 273 -18.04 -8.47 -10.91
C TYR A 273 -17.23 -8.64 -12.20
N ALA A 274 -15.94 -8.99 -12.12
CA ALA A 274 -15.10 -9.22 -13.29
C ALA A 274 -15.69 -10.30 -14.23
N ARG A 275 -16.17 -11.42 -13.66
CA ARG A 275 -16.85 -12.48 -14.43
C ARG A 275 -18.17 -12.02 -15.09
N TYR A 276 -18.84 -11.02 -14.52
CA TYR A 276 -20.07 -10.46 -15.08
C TYR A 276 -19.80 -9.46 -16.20
N GLU A 277 -18.71 -8.70 -16.08
CA GLU A 277 -18.30 -7.68 -17.05
C GLU A 277 -17.55 -8.25 -18.27
N GLU A 278 -17.03 -9.48 -18.20
CA GLU A 278 -16.47 -10.19 -19.36
C GLU A 278 -17.51 -10.31 -20.51
N PRO A 279 -17.27 -9.66 -21.67
CA PRO A 279 -18.21 -9.68 -22.79
C PRO A 279 -18.24 -11.07 -23.42
N GLY A 280 -19.23 -11.88 -23.02
CA GLY A 280 -19.40 -13.25 -23.51
C GLY A 280 -20.01 -14.22 -22.50
N SER A 281 -20.06 -13.87 -21.21
CA SER A 281 -20.64 -14.73 -20.16
C SER A 281 -22.16 -14.53 -19.97
N GLY A 282 -22.86 -14.16 -21.05
CA GLY A 282 -24.33 -14.06 -21.15
C GLY A 282 -25.05 -15.40 -21.01
N LEU A 283 -24.79 -16.15 -19.95
CA LEU A 283 -25.55 -17.34 -19.58
C LEU A 283 -26.69 -16.93 -18.64
N ASN A 284 -27.84 -16.67 -19.28
CA ASN A 284 -29.19 -16.80 -18.76
C ASN A 284 -29.29 -17.21 -17.27
N ARG A 285 -29.47 -16.22 -16.39
CA ARG A 285 -29.89 -16.42 -14.98
C ARG A 285 -31.15 -17.30 -14.87
N ALA A 286 -32.01 -17.27 -15.89
CA ALA A 286 -33.20 -18.13 -15.99
C ALA A 286 -32.86 -19.63 -16.17
N ALA A 287 -31.77 -19.98 -16.86
CA ALA A 287 -31.39 -21.37 -17.10
C ALA A 287 -30.76 -22.04 -15.86
N ARG A 288 -30.01 -21.29 -15.04
CA ARG A 288 -29.44 -21.81 -13.78
C ARG A 288 -30.48 -22.05 -12.69
N ARG A 289 -31.59 -21.29 -12.67
CA ARG A 289 -32.71 -21.54 -11.74
C ARG A 289 -33.54 -22.76 -12.16
N ALA A 290 -33.61 -23.07 -13.46
CA ALA A 290 -34.34 -24.23 -13.95
C ALA A 290 -33.61 -25.57 -13.70
N SER A 291 -32.27 -25.59 -13.68
CA SER A 291 -31.48 -26.81 -13.42
C SER A 291 -31.42 -27.21 -11.94
N GLY A 292 -31.55 -26.26 -11.00
CA GLY A 292 -31.58 -26.54 -9.56
C GLY A 292 -32.88 -27.16 -9.03
N ALA A 293 -33.98 -27.08 -9.79
CA ALA A 293 -35.30 -27.56 -9.35
C ALA A 293 -35.59 -29.03 -9.71
N ARG A 294 -34.76 -29.69 -10.52
CA ARG A 294 -34.98 -31.10 -10.95
C ARG A 294 -34.26 -32.16 -10.11
N GLY A 295 -33.49 -31.78 -9.09
CA GLY A 295 -32.71 -32.71 -8.25
C GLY A 295 -33.35 -33.09 -6.91
N ARG A 296 -34.61 -32.71 -6.65
CA ARG A 296 -35.32 -33.05 -5.41
C ARG A 296 -36.65 -33.74 -5.73
N ARG A 297 -36.57 -35.01 -6.11
CA ARG A 297 -37.63 -36.00 -5.91
C ARG A 297 -37.00 -37.34 -5.63
#